data_AF-A0A5J4UQT3-F1
#
_entry.id   AF-A0A5J4UQT3-F1
#
_cell.length_a   1.000
_cell.length_b   1.000
_cell.length_c   1.000
_cell.angle_alpha   90.00
_cell.angle_beta   90.00
_cell.angle_gamma   90.00
#
_symmetry.space_group_name_H-M   'P 1'
#
loop_
_entity.id
_entity.type
_entity.pdbx_description
1 polymer ?
#
loop_
_entity_poly.entity_id
_entity_poly.type
_entity_poly.pdbx_seq_one_letter_code
_entity_poly.pdbx_strand_id
1 'polypeptide(L)'
;MSRRTTRNVSITKSGVIARELMDKMIEEQEKNKTNENIFESVDEQDNKLFDDLLSKYVNETSKRTIPEFFVKLYPVIDVPSDLKNICTYYSTKINDFNFDGLDSFNEVILPDKYCHPNFDFDHIESNEQYASVITCLDSLVSEFGQYSIGGYSNDPKICAICNLKYIIDAAKKISIHVVFYEKRILQQDMMEIVMKVGNQNTRRFAYDINEFVDDSVYKPKHVSKSSRQIFRHILSNKNYRGKESIYIAGQLCKPNDQPFNQIIQCIQDDSSTDDVISNWSNVIHKLPSLKEKEKEKTNAKRLVEVDNGVAEVAGDGKQQLKRM
;
A
#
# COMPACT_ATOMS: atom_id res chain seq x y z
N MET A 1 33.34 39.70 -3.73
CA MET A 1 32.46 39.62 -2.55
C MET A 1 31.56 38.41 -2.70
N SER A 2 31.83 37.31 -2.00
CA SER A 2 31.06 36.07 -2.10
C SER A 2 30.28 35.87 -0.81
N ARG A 3 28.94 35.89 -0.90
CA ARG A 3 28.03 35.58 0.21
C ARG A 3 27.89 34.06 0.31
N ARG A 4 28.44 33.46 1.36
CA ARG A 4 28.07 32.11 1.81
C ARG A 4 26.78 32.20 2.63
N THR A 5 25.72 31.59 2.15
CA THR A 5 24.47 31.39 2.88
C THR A 5 24.53 30.02 3.55
N THR A 6 24.65 29.97 4.87
CA THR A 6 24.55 28.74 5.66
C THR A 6 23.08 28.34 5.75
N ARG A 7 22.70 27.20 5.14
CA ARG A 7 21.40 26.55 5.38
C ARG A 7 21.46 25.83 6.73
N ASN A 8 20.71 26.31 7.71
CA ASN A 8 20.39 25.52 8.89
C ASN A 8 19.38 24.45 8.50
N VAL A 9 19.80 23.18 8.53
CA VAL A 9 18.92 22.03 8.38
C VAL A 9 18.19 21.85 9.72
N SER A 10 16.88 22.05 9.74
CA SER A 10 16.05 21.72 10.90
C SER A 10 15.92 20.20 10.98
N ILE A 11 16.68 19.58 11.86
CA ILE A 11 16.52 18.16 12.18
C ILE A 11 15.24 18.04 13.02
N THR A 12 14.24 17.31 12.53
CA THR A 12 13.02 17.01 13.28
C THR A 12 13.36 16.11 14.47
N LYS A 13 12.67 16.31 15.62
CA LYS A 13 12.92 15.55 16.87
C LYS A 13 12.96 14.02 16.66
N SER A 14 12.18 13.49 15.72
CA SER A 14 12.14 12.07 15.34
C SER A 14 13.48 11.56 14.76
N GLY A 15 14.17 12.36 13.94
CA GLY A 15 15.46 11.98 13.35
C GLY A 15 16.64 12.01 14.33
N VAL A 16 16.54 12.79 15.41
CA VAL A 16 17.54 12.80 16.49
C VAL A 16 17.41 11.53 17.34
N ILE A 17 16.16 11.13 17.63
CA ILE A 17 15.87 9.95 18.46
C ILE A 17 16.23 8.64 17.75
N ALA A 18 15.97 8.54 16.43
CA ALA A 18 16.36 7.37 15.64
C ALA A 18 17.88 7.17 15.57
N ARG A 19 18.66 8.26 15.56
CA ARG A 19 20.13 8.21 15.64
C ARG A 19 20.61 7.79 17.02
N GLU A 20 20.05 8.35 18.10
CA GLU A 20 20.38 7.94 19.46
C GLU A 20 20.09 6.45 19.73
N LEU A 21 19.06 5.89 19.09
CA LEU A 21 18.74 4.45 19.15
C LEU A 21 19.78 3.59 18.43
N MET A 22 20.20 3.98 17.22
CA MET A 22 21.26 3.26 16.52
C MET A 22 22.61 3.34 17.25
N ASP A 23 22.94 4.51 17.80
CA ASP A 23 24.19 4.70 18.54
C ASP A 23 24.21 3.84 19.82
N LYS A 24 23.08 3.72 20.53
CA LYS A 24 22.95 2.85 21.72
C LYS A 24 22.99 1.36 21.39
N MET A 25 22.41 0.95 20.25
CA MET A 25 22.49 -0.44 19.78
C MET A 25 23.92 -0.83 19.43
N ILE A 26 24.67 0.07 18.78
CA ILE A 26 26.08 -0.17 18.44
C ILE A 26 26.93 -0.23 19.72
N GLU A 27 26.70 0.67 20.68
CA GLU A 27 27.45 0.69 21.95
C GLU A 27 27.22 -0.57 22.81
N GLU A 28 26.01 -1.14 22.83
CA GLU A 28 25.69 -2.39 23.53
C GLU A 28 26.25 -3.62 22.81
N GLN A 29 26.22 -3.66 21.47
CA GLN A 29 26.85 -4.75 20.71
C GLN A 29 28.38 -4.76 20.87
N GLU A 30 29.00 -3.60 21.05
CA GLU A 30 30.42 -3.50 21.35
C GLU A 30 30.75 -3.92 22.80
N LYS A 31 29.87 -3.64 23.78
CA LYS A 31 30.03 -4.13 25.16
C LYS A 31 29.94 -5.65 25.26
N ASN A 32 29.00 -6.27 24.54
CA ASN A 32 28.77 -7.72 24.56
C ASN A 32 29.85 -8.54 23.82
N LYS A 33 30.70 -7.92 22.99
CA LYS A 33 31.88 -8.58 22.39
C LYS A 33 33.04 -8.83 23.36
N THR A 34 32.99 -8.28 24.58
CA THR A 34 34.14 -8.34 25.53
C THR A 34 34.07 -9.51 26.51
N ASN A 35 33.01 -10.32 26.49
CA ASN A 35 32.88 -11.52 27.34
C ASN A 35 32.75 -12.78 26.47
N GLU A 36 33.90 -13.32 26.04
CA GLU A 36 33.99 -14.70 25.54
C GLU A 36 33.72 -15.68 26.69
N ASN A 37 32.45 -16.08 26.82
CA ASN A 37 31.95 -17.40 27.26
C ASN A 37 30.54 -17.20 27.80
N ILE A 38 29.53 -17.56 27.00
CA ILE A 38 28.22 -18.12 27.37
C ILE A 38 27.43 -18.15 26.05
N PHE A 39 27.61 -19.22 25.27
CA PHE A 39 26.94 -19.45 24.00
C PHE A 39 25.81 -20.45 24.26
N GLU A 40 24.75 -20.02 24.95
CA GLU A 40 23.47 -20.76 25.03
C GLU A 40 22.31 -19.96 25.67
N SER A 41 22.55 -18.78 26.27
CA SER A 41 21.50 -17.97 26.91
C SER A 41 21.23 -16.60 26.24
N VAL A 42 21.86 -16.31 25.10
CA VAL A 42 21.81 -14.97 24.46
C VAL A 42 20.53 -14.79 23.64
N ASP A 43 20.00 -15.85 23.02
CA ASP A 43 18.82 -15.74 22.14
C ASP A 43 17.51 -15.40 22.90
N GLU A 44 17.34 -15.80 24.16
CA GLU A 44 16.11 -15.49 24.91
C GLU A 44 16.09 -14.06 25.48
N GLN A 45 17.25 -13.52 25.88
CA GLN A 45 17.32 -12.17 26.44
C GLN A 45 17.21 -11.09 25.36
N ASP A 46 17.82 -11.31 24.19
CA ASP A 46 17.74 -10.37 23.07
C ASP A 46 16.32 -10.31 22.47
N ASN A 47 15.64 -11.46 22.37
CA ASN A 47 14.24 -11.52 21.91
C ASN A 47 13.29 -10.83 22.90
N LYS A 48 13.50 -10.98 24.21
CA LYS A 48 12.67 -10.33 25.23
C LYS A 48 12.86 -8.82 25.27
N LEU A 49 14.10 -8.34 25.09
CA LEU A 49 14.38 -6.91 25.03
C LEU A 49 13.81 -6.28 23.75
N PHE A 50 13.87 -7.00 22.62
CA PHE A 50 13.24 -6.57 21.38
C PHE A 50 11.71 -6.52 21.50
N ASP A 51 11.09 -7.54 22.08
CA ASP A 51 9.64 -7.56 22.35
C ASP A 51 9.20 -6.48 23.33
N ASP A 52 9.99 -6.20 24.38
CA ASP A 52 9.69 -5.12 25.34
C ASP A 52 9.83 -3.74 24.67
N LEU A 53 10.84 -3.52 23.81
CA LEU A 53 11.00 -2.28 23.06
C LEU A 53 9.93 -2.11 21.98
N LEU A 54 9.56 -3.18 21.29
CA LEU A 54 8.49 -3.20 20.29
C LEU A 54 7.14 -2.95 20.97
N SER A 55 6.86 -3.58 22.12
CA SER A 55 5.61 -3.36 22.87
C SER A 55 5.51 -1.94 23.39
N LYS A 56 6.62 -1.35 23.83
CA LYS A 56 6.66 0.04 24.29
C LYS A 56 6.43 1.03 23.14
N TYR A 57 6.96 0.75 21.95
CA TYR A 57 6.74 1.56 20.75
C TYR A 57 5.32 1.40 20.18
N VAL A 58 4.78 0.17 20.18
CA VAL A 58 3.43 -0.17 19.71
C VAL A 58 2.33 0.32 20.68
N ASN A 59 2.68 0.59 21.94
CA ASN A 59 1.77 1.20 22.92
C ASN A 59 1.82 2.75 22.92
N GLU A 60 2.74 3.37 22.19
CA GLU A 60 2.83 4.84 22.06
C GLU A 60 2.14 5.42 20.82
N THR A 61 1.63 4.58 19.90
CA THR A 61 0.72 5.05 18.84
C THR A 61 -0.60 5.50 19.49
N SER A 62 -0.73 6.81 19.63
CA SER A 62 -1.92 7.46 20.16
C SER A 62 -3.16 6.94 19.43
N LYS A 63 -4.12 6.38 20.17
CA LYS A 63 -5.38 5.89 19.60
C LYS A 63 -6.00 7.00 18.75
N ARG A 64 -6.21 6.72 17.46
CA ARG A 64 -6.86 7.64 16.53
C ARG A 64 -8.23 8.01 17.08
N THR A 65 -8.49 9.30 17.22
CA THR A 65 -9.85 9.77 17.52
C THR A 65 -10.72 9.47 16.30
N ILE A 66 -11.80 8.71 16.50
CA ILE A 66 -12.74 8.37 15.44
C ILE A 66 -13.66 9.57 15.23
N PRO A 67 -13.57 10.28 14.10
CA PRO A 67 -14.49 11.37 13.82
C PRO A 67 -15.91 10.84 13.61
N GLU A 68 -16.90 11.66 13.91
CA GLU A 68 -18.30 11.31 13.73
C GLU A 68 -18.78 11.65 12.31
N PHE A 69 -19.10 10.60 11.55
CA PHE A 69 -19.72 10.66 10.23
C PHE A 69 -20.42 9.34 9.87
N PHE A 70 -21.23 9.35 8.81
CA PHE A 70 -21.88 8.16 8.27
C PHE A 70 -21.05 7.52 7.16
N VAL A 71 -20.61 6.29 7.38
CA VAL A 71 -19.98 5.45 6.34
C VAL A 71 -21.06 4.84 5.47
N LYS A 72 -20.94 5.01 4.15
CA LYS A 72 -21.87 4.44 3.15
C LYS A 72 -21.43 3.05 2.75
N LEU A 73 -22.33 2.08 2.77
CA LEU A 73 -21.99 0.70 2.44
C LEU A 73 -23.13 -0.10 1.80
N TYR A 74 -22.79 -1.21 1.17
CA TYR A 74 -23.73 -2.27 0.79
C TYR A 74 -23.49 -3.54 1.63
N PRO A 75 -24.54 -4.15 2.20
CA PRO A 75 -24.43 -5.39 2.97
C PRO A 75 -24.13 -6.62 2.09
N VAL A 76 -24.31 -6.49 0.77
CA VAL A 76 -24.04 -7.57 -0.21
C VAL A 76 -23.40 -6.99 -1.47
N ILE A 77 -22.72 -7.86 -2.22
CA ILE A 77 -22.10 -7.61 -3.53
C ILE A 77 -23.17 -7.79 -4.63
N ASP A 78 -22.93 -7.21 -5.81
CA ASP A 78 -23.81 -7.22 -6.99
C ASP A 78 -25.14 -6.47 -6.81
N VAL A 79 -25.15 -5.43 -5.97
CA VAL A 79 -26.30 -4.53 -5.82
C VAL A 79 -26.42 -3.62 -7.06
N PRO A 80 -27.64 -3.36 -7.56
CA PRO A 80 -27.87 -2.39 -8.63
C PRO A 80 -27.26 -1.01 -8.34
N SER A 81 -26.91 -0.30 -9.42
CA SER A 81 -26.21 0.99 -9.34
C SER A 81 -27.08 2.20 -8.98
N ASP A 82 -28.33 1.97 -8.61
CA ASP A 82 -29.34 3.01 -8.49
C ASP A 82 -29.27 3.84 -7.21
N LEU A 83 -28.19 3.70 -6.40
CA LEU A 83 -27.90 4.40 -5.13
C LEU A 83 -28.96 4.26 -4.02
N LYS A 84 -30.18 3.81 -4.33
CA LYS A 84 -31.32 3.65 -3.42
C LYS A 84 -31.07 2.67 -2.29
N ASN A 85 -30.18 1.71 -2.51
CA ASN A 85 -29.90 0.62 -1.58
C ASN A 85 -28.66 0.86 -0.70
N ILE A 86 -28.11 2.09 -0.70
CA ILE A 86 -26.95 2.41 0.13
C ILE A 86 -27.38 2.47 1.59
N CYS A 87 -26.80 1.61 2.41
CA CYS A 87 -26.91 1.66 3.86
C CYS A 87 -25.92 2.67 4.43
N THR A 88 -26.18 3.16 5.64
CA THR A 88 -25.24 3.98 6.39
C THR A 88 -24.94 3.35 7.73
N TYR A 89 -23.72 3.54 8.21
CA TYR A 89 -23.27 3.05 9.51
C TYR A 89 -22.47 4.14 10.23
N TYR A 90 -22.65 4.24 11.55
CA TYR A 90 -21.93 5.24 12.35
C TYR A 90 -20.46 4.86 12.46
N SER A 91 -19.58 5.75 12.02
CA SER A 91 -18.11 5.60 12.12
C SER A 91 -17.63 5.25 13.54
N THR A 92 -18.19 5.90 14.55
CA THR A 92 -17.90 5.67 15.98
C THR A 92 -18.31 4.29 16.50
N LYS A 93 -19.05 3.52 15.70
CA LYS A 93 -19.51 2.15 16.01
C LYS A 93 -18.81 1.08 15.18
N ILE A 94 -17.90 1.44 14.28
CA ILE A 94 -17.30 0.49 13.34
C ILE A 94 -16.54 -0.63 14.04
N ASN A 95 -15.91 -0.33 15.18
CA ASN A 95 -15.21 -1.33 15.97
C ASN A 95 -16.15 -2.37 16.60
N ASP A 96 -17.45 -2.06 16.70
CA ASP A 96 -18.50 -2.95 17.22
C ASP A 96 -19.20 -3.73 16.09
N PHE A 97 -18.84 -3.50 14.83
CA PHE A 97 -19.49 -4.15 13.69
C PHE A 97 -19.14 -5.64 13.62
N ASN A 98 -20.15 -6.48 13.35
CA ASN A 98 -19.96 -7.92 13.24
C ASN A 98 -19.46 -8.33 11.84
N PHE A 99 -18.15 -8.20 11.60
CA PHE A 99 -17.55 -8.40 10.27
C PHE A 99 -17.65 -9.83 9.73
N ASP A 100 -17.66 -10.85 10.59
CA ASP A 100 -17.78 -12.26 10.19
C ASP A 100 -19.23 -12.76 10.13
N GLY A 101 -20.20 -11.85 10.29
CA GLY A 101 -21.62 -12.12 10.17
C GLY A 101 -22.14 -12.30 8.74
N LEU A 102 -23.46 -12.26 8.61
CA LEU A 102 -24.19 -12.39 7.34
C LEU A 102 -24.20 -11.11 6.50
N ASP A 103 -23.86 -9.96 7.09
CA ASP A 103 -23.73 -8.70 6.38
C ASP A 103 -22.26 -8.44 6.02
N SER A 104 -21.98 -8.20 4.74
CA SER A 104 -20.65 -7.77 4.29
C SER A 104 -20.50 -6.25 4.44
N PHE A 105 -19.32 -5.79 4.82
CA PHE A 105 -19.01 -4.36 4.84
C PHE A 105 -18.38 -3.95 3.49
N ASN A 106 -19.20 -3.53 2.53
CA ASN A 106 -18.73 -3.05 1.22
C ASN A 106 -18.89 -1.54 1.11
N GLU A 107 -17.83 -0.79 1.35
CA GLU A 107 -17.81 0.67 1.31
C GLU A 107 -18.13 1.23 -0.08
N VAL A 108 -18.89 2.32 -0.12
CA VAL A 108 -19.26 3.01 -1.35
C VAL A 108 -18.60 4.37 -1.39
N ILE A 109 -17.66 4.54 -2.31
CA ILE A 109 -17.01 5.83 -2.55
C ILE A 109 -17.57 6.44 -3.82
N LEU A 110 -18.14 7.63 -3.68
CA LEU A 110 -18.65 8.42 -4.80
C LEU A 110 -17.49 9.17 -5.49
N PRO A 111 -17.62 9.47 -6.78
CA PRO A 111 -16.71 10.28 -7.58
C PRO A 111 -16.26 11.58 -6.93
N ASP A 112 -15.08 12.05 -7.36
CA ASP A 112 -14.54 13.38 -7.06
C ASP A 112 -14.42 13.67 -5.56
N LYS A 113 -14.18 12.62 -4.77
CA LYS A 113 -13.98 12.71 -3.34
C LYS A 113 -12.59 12.26 -2.93
N TYR A 114 -12.13 12.84 -1.83
CA TYR A 114 -11.01 12.32 -1.10
C TYR A 114 -11.34 10.94 -0.49
N CYS A 115 -10.32 10.11 -0.38
CA CYS A 115 -10.38 8.85 0.34
C CYS A 115 -9.05 8.60 1.07
N HIS A 116 -9.04 7.66 2.01
CA HIS A 116 -7.78 7.11 2.48
C HIS A 116 -7.16 6.24 1.37
N PRO A 117 -5.84 6.30 1.13
CA PRO A 117 -5.18 5.41 0.19
C PRO A 117 -5.42 3.93 0.54
N ASN A 118 -5.94 3.16 -0.42
CA ASN A 118 -6.22 1.73 -0.27
C ASN A 118 -5.48 0.89 -1.33
N PHE A 119 -4.83 -0.18 -0.90
CA PHE A 119 -4.18 -1.17 -1.75
C PHE A 119 -4.64 -2.59 -1.38
N ASP A 120 -5.13 -3.34 -2.37
CA ASP A 120 -5.45 -4.76 -2.20
C ASP A 120 -4.38 -5.60 -2.90
N PHE A 121 -4.03 -6.75 -2.31
CA PHE A 121 -3.06 -7.68 -2.86
C PHE A 121 -3.61 -9.11 -2.75
N ASP A 122 -3.95 -9.69 -3.89
CA ASP A 122 -4.64 -10.99 -3.99
C ASP A 122 -3.81 -12.09 -4.68
N HIS A 123 -2.54 -11.81 -4.97
CA HIS A 123 -1.65 -12.66 -5.79
C HIS A 123 -0.27 -12.85 -5.16
N ILE A 124 -0.17 -12.82 -3.83
CA ILE A 124 1.06 -13.09 -3.11
C ILE A 124 1.11 -14.59 -2.78
N GLU A 125 2.17 -15.25 -3.23
CA GLU A 125 2.36 -16.70 -3.20
C GLU A 125 3.54 -17.15 -2.31
N SER A 126 4.33 -16.23 -1.77
CA SER A 126 5.47 -16.55 -0.89
C SER A 126 5.71 -15.50 0.19
N ASN A 127 6.47 -15.88 1.22
CA ASN A 127 6.93 -14.96 2.26
C ASN A 127 7.86 -13.86 1.71
N GLU A 128 8.66 -14.18 0.70
CA GLU A 128 9.55 -13.21 0.04
C GLU A 128 8.75 -12.13 -0.68
N GLN A 129 7.67 -12.53 -1.38
CA GLN A 129 6.75 -11.59 -2.02
C GLN A 129 6.01 -10.75 -0.98
N TYR A 130 5.57 -11.36 0.13
CA TYR A 130 4.96 -10.63 1.24
C TYR A 130 5.92 -9.59 1.83
N ALA A 131 7.18 -9.97 2.12
CA ALA A 131 8.20 -9.06 2.63
C ALA A 131 8.50 -7.90 1.66
N SER A 132 8.51 -8.18 0.35
CA SER A 132 8.62 -7.15 -0.69
C SER A 132 7.43 -6.17 -0.67
N VAL A 133 6.21 -6.67 -0.45
CA VAL A 133 5.02 -5.81 -0.28
C VAL A 133 5.17 -4.92 0.96
N ILE A 134 5.54 -5.49 2.12
CA ILE A 134 5.73 -4.72 3.35
C ILE A 134 6.80 -3.64 3.17
N THR A 135 7.95 -3.98 2.57
CA THR A 135 9.03 -3.02 2.27
C THR A 135 8.53 -1.85 1.40
N CYS A 136 7.70 -2.15 0.40
CA CYS A 136 7.08 -1.12 -0.43
C CYS A 136 6.08 -0.27 0.36
N LEU A 137 5.29 -0.84 1.26
CA LEU A 137 4.33 -0.08 2.07
C LEU A 137 5.04 0.85 3.05
N ASP A 138 6.12 0.37 3.67
CA ASP A 138 6.93 1.16 4.61
C ASP A 138 7.61 2.36 3.94
N SER A 139 8.00 2.25 2.66
CA SER A 139 8.57 3.38 1.93
C SER A 139 7.57 4.52 1.70
N LEU A 140 6.27 4.21 1.64
CA LEU A 140 5.21 5.20 1.45
C LEU A 140 4.88 5.99 2.72
N VAL A 141 5.23 5.48 3.90
CA VAL A 141 4.82 6.04 5.21
C VAL A 141 5.18 7.52 5.38
N SER A 142 6.31 7.95 4.82
CA SER A 142 6.76 9.35 4.92
C SER A 142 5.76 10.35 4.29
N GLU A 143 5.14 9.97 3.17
CA GLU A 143 4.17 10.82 2.46
C GLU A 143 2.72 10.42 2.75
N PHE A 144 2.43 9.14 2.98
CA PHE A 144 1.07 8.61 3.13
C PHE A 144 0.63 8.49 4.60
N GLY A 145 1.55 8.54 5.55
CA GLY A 145 1.29 8.31 6.97
C GLY A 145 1.26 6.84 7.35
N GLN A 146 0.77 6.54 8.54
CA GLN A 146 0.62 5.17 9.04
C GLN A 146 -0.49 4.42 8.30
N TYR A 147 -0.30 3.10 8.16
CA TYR A 147 -1.27 2.19 7.56
C TYR A 147 -1.70 1.08 8.50
N SER A 148 -2.92 0.61 8.30
CA SER A 148 -3.42 -0.64 8.84
C SER A 148 -3.38 -1.70 7.75
N ILE A 149 -3.10 -2.94 8.16
CA ILE A 149 -3.06 -4.11 7.27
C ILE A 149 -3.92 -5.23 7.87
N GLY A 150 -4.78 -5.82 7.04
CA GLY A 150 -5.56 -6.99 7.40
C GLY A 150 -5.59 -8.01 6.28
N GLY A 151 -5.86 -9.27 6.61
CA GLY A 151 -5.82 -10.34 5.63
C GLY A 151 -6.05 -11.73 6.15
N TYR A 152 -5.93 -12.67 5.22
CA TYR A 152 -5.95 -14.11 5.48
C TYR A 152 -4.94 -14.85 4.59
N SER A 153 -4.64 -16.08 4.96
CA SER A 153 -3.84 -17.00 4.14
C SER A 153 -4.31 -18.44 4.33
N ASN A 154 -4.10 -19.28 3.30
CA ASN A 154 -4.29 -20.73 3.39
C ASN A 154 -3.01 -21.49 3.76
N ASP A 155 -1.92 -20.78 4.09
CA ASP A 155 -0.67 -21.37 4.56
C ASP A 155 -0.51 -21.10 6.06
N PRO A 156 -0.54 -22.13 6.91
CA PRO A 156 -0.51 -21.95 8.36
C PRO A 156 0.80 -21.33 8.86
N LYS A 157 1.93 -21.55 8.15
CA LYS A 157 3.22 -20.97 8.53
C LYS A 157 3.22 -19.47 8.30
N ILE A 158 2.68 -19.04 7.15
CA ILE A 158 2.56 -17.62 6.81
C ILE A 158 1.60 -16.93 7.78
N CYS A 159 0.49 -17.58 8.14
CA CYS A 159 -0.46 -17.06 9.13
C CYS A 159 0.22 -16.77 10.47
N ALA A 160 1.02 -17.70 10.97
CA ALA A 160 1.71 -17.54 12.25
C ALA A 160 2.74 -16.40 12.21
N ILE A 161 3.54 -16.30 11.15
CA ILE A 161 4.61 -15.30 11.02
C ILE A 161 4.03 -13.89 10.79
N CYS A 162 3.02 -13.77 9.94
CA CYS A 162 2.48 -12.48 9.51
C CYS A 162 1.21 -12.06 10.27
N ASN A 163 0.78 -12.83 11.27
CA ASN A 163 -0.48 -12.65 12.00
C ASN A 163 -1.71 -12.52 11.09
N LEU A 164 -1.78 -13.35 10.04
CA LEU A 164 -2.93 -13.44 9.15
C LEU A 164 -3.90 -14.52 9.65
N LYS A 165 -5.19 -14.38 9.32
CA LYS A 165 -6.17 -15.41 9.65
C LYS A 165 -5.95 -16.63 8.77
N TYR A 166 -5.87 -17.81 9.39
CA TYR A 166 -5.78 -19.06 8.67
C TYR A 166 -7.14 -19.50 8.12
N ILE A 167 -7.22 -19.69 6.80
CA ILE A 167 -8.43 -20.15 6.10
C ILE A 167 -8.03 -21.26 5.12
N ILE A 168 -8.29 -22.51 5.51
CA ILE A 168 -7.80 -23.73 4.84
C ILE A 168 -8.15 -23.74 3.35
N ASP A 169 -9.42 -23.52 3.01
CA ASP A 169 -9.94 -23.65 1.65
C ASP A 169 -9.97 -22.31 0.88
N ALA A 170 -9.21 -21.32 1.33
CA ALA A 170 -9.15 -20.05 0.60
C ALA A 170 -8.47 -20.24 -0.76
N ALA A 171 -9.10 -19.71 -1.82
CA ALA A 171 -8.60 -19.80 -3.19
C ALA A 171 -7.28 -19.04 -3.41
N LYS A 172 -6.97 -18.07 -2.55
CA LYS A 172 -5.75 -17.26 -2.61
C LYS A 172 -4.80 -17.72 -1.52
N LYS A 173 -3.50 -17.83 -1.84
CA LYS A 173 -2.50 -18.19 -0.85
C LYS A 173 -2.35 -17.13 0.23
N ILE A 174 -2.24 -15.86 -0.17
CA ILE A 174 -2.30 -14.71 0.73
C ILE A 174 -3.19 -13.66 0.08
N SER A 175 -4.11 -13.09 0.86
CA SER A 175 -4.90 -11.92 0.49
C SER A 175 -4.79 -10.90 1.61
N ILE A 176 -4.32 -9.70 1.27
CA ILE A 176 -4.21 -8.57 2.22
C ILE A 176 -4.81 -7.31 1.62
N HIS A 177 -5.41 -6.52 2.49
CA HIS A 177 -5.85 -5.16 2.19
C HIS A 177 -5.13 -4.20 3.14
N VAL A 178 -4.77 -3.04 2.61
CA VAL A 178 -3.98 -2.03 3.30
C VAL A 178 -4.62 -0.68 3.13
N VAL A 179 -4.83 0.02 4.24
CA VAL A 179 -5.40 1.38 4.27
C VAL A 179 -4.46 2.32 5.02
N PHE A 180 -3.99 3.36 4.34
CA PHE A 180 -3.25 4.47 4.95
C PHE A 180 -4.24 5.45 5.58
N TYR A 181 -4.41 5.38 6.89
CA TYR A 181 -5.58 5.96 7.55
C TYR A 181 -5.37 7.38 8.10
N GLU A 182 -4.15 7.93 8.01
CA GLU A 182 -3.85 9.25 8.57
C GLU A 182 -4.06 10.39 7.58
N LYS A 183 -3.91 10.12 6.28
CA LYS A 183 -3.96 11.14 5.24
C LYS A 183 -4.96 10.78 4.15
N ARG A 184 -5.46 11.82 3.49
CA ARG A 184 -6.43 11.73 2.41
C ARG A 184 -5.76 11.94 1.05
N ILE A 185 -6.27 11.33 0.00
CA ILE A 185 -5.80 11.51 -1.36
C ILE A 185 -7.00 11.63 -2.30
N LEU A 186 -6.84 12.38 -3.39
CA LEU A 186 -7.87 12.44 -4.43
C LEU A 186 -8.08 11.04 -5.01
N GLN A 187 -9.34 10.61 -5.14
CA GLN A 187 -9.65 9.32 -5.74
C GLN A 187 -9.06 9.18 -7.15
N GLN A 188 -9.00 10.26 -7.92
CA GLN A 188 -8.38 10.28 -9.24
C GLN A 188 -6.88 9.96 -9.18
N ASP A 189 -6.16 10.48 -8.20
CA ASP A 189 -4.73 10.22 -8.02
C ASP A 189 -4.51 8.75 -7.60
N MET A 190 -5.35 8.21 -6.72
CA MET A 190 -5.30 6.78 -6.40
C MET A 190 -5.52 5.90 -7.62
N MET A 191 -6.52 6.25 -8.44
CA MET A 191 -6.76 5.54 -9.71
C MET A 191 -5.54 5.64 -10.62
N GLU A 192 -4.88 6.80 -10.70
CA GLU A 192 -3.66 6.97 -11.50
C GLU A 192 -2.50 6.10 -10.98
N ILE A 193 -2.28 6.07 -9.67
CA ILE A 193 -1.23 5.28 -9.00
C ILE A 193 -1.44 3.79 -9.23
N VAL A 194 -2.66 3.28 -8.99
CA VAL A 194 -2.96 1.84 -9.00
C VAL A 194 -3.24 1.29 -10.40
N MET A 195 -3.54 2.13 -11.39
CA MET A 195 -3.75 1.69 -12.77
C MET A 195 -2.47 1.02 -13.27
N LYS A 196 -2.41 -0.32 -13.16
CA LYS A 196 -1.24 -1.12 -13.48
C LYS A 196 -0.68 -0.72 -14.84
N VAL A 197 0.65 -0.63 -14.91
CA VAL A 197 1.56 -1.70 -15.38
C VAL A 197 1.00 -2.73 -16.41
N GLY A 198 -0.28 -3.14 -16.38
CA GLY A 198 -0.91 -4.17 -17.20
C GLY A 198 -1.10 -3.78 -18.66
N ASN A 199 -0.78 -2.53 -18.99
CA ASN A 199 -0.66 -2.08 -20.36
C ASN A 199 0.70 -1.42 -20.61
N GLN A 200 1.78 -1.92 -19.99
CA GLN A 200 3.15 -1.52 -20.34
C GLN A 200 3.46 -1.68 -21.84
N ASN A 201 2.68 -2.50 -22.55
CA ASN A 201 2.74 -2.67 -24.02
C ASN A 201 2.07 -1.53 -24.82
N THR A 202 1.22 -0.69 -24.19
CA THR A 202 0.55 0.43 -24.86
C THR A 202 0.82 1.80 -24.21
N ARG A 203 1.19 1.83 -22.93
CA ARG A 203 1.52 3.06 -22.19
C ARG A 203 3.00 3.37 -22.24
N ARG A 204 3.33 4.67 -22.19
CA ARG A 204 4.71 5.17 -22.17
C ARG A 204 5.39 5.01 -20.81
N PHE A 205 4.62 5.00 -19.72
CA PHE A 205 5.13 4.96 -18.34
C PHE A 205 4.29 4.04 -17.46
N ALA A 206 4.90 3.58 -16.37
CA ALA A 206 4.29 2.87 -15.25
C ALA A 206 4.76 3.52 -13.94
N TYR A 207 4.02 3.34 -12.84
CA TYR A 207 4.46 3.76 -11.52
C TYR A 207 5.22 2.63 -10.83
N ASP A 208 6.24 2.96 -10.04
CA ASP A 208 7.09 2.03 -9.28
C ASP A 208 6.45 1.54 -7.97
N ILE A 209 5.14 1.30 -8.01
CA ILE A 209 4.44 0.62 -6.93
C ILE A 209 4.64 -0.90 -7.02
N ASN A 210 4.51 -1.60 -5.89
CA ASN A 210 4.69 -3.05 -5.84
C ASN A 210 3.82 -3.78 -6.89
N GLU A 211 4.42 -4.75 -7.59
CA GLU A 211 3.81 -5.45 -8.73
C GLU A 211 2.54 -6.26 -8.37
N PHE A 212 2.36 -6.58 -7.08
CA PHE A 212 1.24 -7.37 -6.59
C PHE A 212 -0.02 -6.55 -6.25
N VAL A 213 0.03 -5.20 -6.32
CA VAL A 213 -1.16 -4.35 -6.15
C VAL A 213 -2.22 -4.74 -7.17
N ASP A 214 -3.46 -5.00 -6.74
CA ASP A 214 -4.58 -5.31 -7.62
C ASP A 214 -5.24 -4.03 -8.17
N ASP A 215 -5.12 -3.80 -9.48
CA ASP A 215 -5.73 -2.65 -10.17
C ASP A 215 -7.22 -2.83 -10.45
N SER A 216 -7.74 -4.05 -10.38
CA SER A 216 -9.14 -4.35 -10.68
C SER A 216 -10.11 -3.77 -9.64
N VAL A 217 -9.58 -3.43 -8.46
CA VAL A 217 -10.31 -2.80 -7.35
C VAL A 217 -10.84 -1.43 -7.76
N TYR A 218 -10.05 -0.67 -8.52
CA TYR A 218 -10.42 0.65 -8.99
C TYR A 218 -10.98 0.56 -10.41
N LYS A 219 -12.27 0.83 -10.57
CA LYS A 219 -12.96 0.73 -11.87
C LYS A 219 -12.80 2.04 -12.66
N PRO A 220 -12.04 2.08 -13.78
CA PRO A 220 -11.72 3.31 -14.50
C PRO A 220 -12.84 3.83 -15.43
N LYS A 221 -14.10 3.48 -15.17
CA LYS A 221 -15.20 3.88 -16.07
C LYS A 221 -15.40 5.40 -16.04
N HIS A 222 -15.80 5.95 -17.19
CA HIS A 222 -16.13 7.37 -17.35
C HIS A 222 -17.01 7.82 -16.18
N VAL A 223 -16.47 8.73 -15.38
CA VAL A 223 -17.02 9.04 -14.06
C VAL A 223 -18.24 9.93 -14.26
N SER A 224 -19.41 9.31 -14.42
CA SER A 224 -20.67 10.02 -14.28
C SER A 224 -20.90 10.33 -12.79
N LYS A 225 -21.76 11.31 -12.48
CA LYS A 225 -22.21 11.56 -11.09
C LYS A 225 -22.86 10.34 -10.41
N SER A 226 -23.25 9.33 -11.18
CA SER A 226 -23.82 8.06 -10.70
C SER A 226 -22.81 6.91 -10.62
N SER A 227 -21.55 7.16 -10.99
CA SER A 227 -20.47 6.19 -10.83
C SER A 227 -20.17 5.97 -9.34
N ARG A 228 -19.62 4.81 -8.99
CA ARG A 228 -19.18 4.49 -7.63
C ARG A 228 -18.05 3.49 -7.67
N GLN A 229 -17.13 3.61 -6.72
CA GLN A 229 -16.22 2.54 -6.37
C GLN A 229 -16.80 1.78 -5.18
N ILE A 230 -16.64 0.45 -5.19
CA ILE A 230 -17.06 -0.40 -4.09
C ILE A 230 -15.81 -1.11 -3.59
N PHE A 231 -15.49 -0.91 -2.32
CA PHE A 231 -14.36 -1.55 -1.68
C PHE A 231 -14.87 -2.51 -0.61
N ARG A 232 -14.45 -3.77 -0.69
CA ARG A 232 -14.80 -4.76 0.32
C ARG A 232 -13.82 -4.65 1.48
N HIS A 233 -14.34 -4.57 2.69
CA HIS A 233 -13.53 -4.65 3.89
C HIS A 233 -12.94 -6.06 4.06
N ILE A 234 -11.63 -6.19 4.29
CA ILE A 234 -10.96 -7.50 4.37
C ILE A 234 -11.45 -8.35 5.54
N LEU A 235 -11.88 -7.71 6.63
CA LEU A 235 -12.47 -8.41 7.77
C LEU A 235 -13.84 -9.01 7.46
N SER A 236 -14.48 -8.66 6.32
CA SER A 236 -15.80 -9.17 5.96
C SER A 236 -15.79 -10.40 5.08
N ASN A 237 -16.74 -11.30 5.33
CA ASN A 237 -17.13 -12.35 4.39
C ASN A 237 -17.61 -11.74 3.06
N LYS A 238 -17.57 -12.53 1.98
CA LYS A 238 -18.12 -12.13 0.67
C LYS A 238 -19.55 -12.67 0.56
N ASN A 239 -20.53 -11.77 0.65
CA ASN A 239 -21.94 -12.11 0.49
C ASN A 239 -22.45 -11.52 -0.83
N TYR A 240 -22.86 -12.38 -1.76
CA TYR A 240 -23.43 -11.96 -3.03
C TYR A 240 -24.95 -12.05 -2.99
N ARG A 241 -25.64 -11.11 -3.65
CA ARG A 241 -27.10 -11.16 -3.74
C ARG A 241 -27.57 -12.50 -4.35
N GLY A 242 -28.35 -13.26 -3.58
CA GLY A 242 -28.96 -14.52 -4.02
C GLY A 242 -27.98 -15.70 -4.16
N LYS A 243 -26.81 -15.65 -3.52
CA LYS A 243 -25.84 -16.77 -3.49
C LYS A 243 -25.44 -17.09 -2.05
N GLU A 244 -24.81 -18.24 -1.87
CA GLU A 244 -24.19 -18.61 -0.60
C GLU A 244 -23.03 -17.68 -0.24
N SER A 245 -22.87 -17.45 1.06
CA SER A 245 -21.79 -16.66 1.65
C SER A 245 -20.45 -17.37 1.47
N ILE A 246 -19.41 -16.61 1.12
CA ILE A 246 -18.03 -17.11 1.08
C ILE A 246 -17.31 -16.61 2.34
N TYR A 247 -16.97 -17.55 3.22
CA TYR A 247 -16.38 -17.29 4.53
C TYR A 247 -14.88 -17.03 4.45
N ILE A 248 -14.53 -15.79 4.13
CA ILE A 248 -13.15 -15.32 3.96
C ILE A 248 -12.84 -14.02 4.73
N ALA A 249 -13.63 -13.73 5.77
CA ALA A 249 -13.36 -12.66 6.72
C ALA A 249 -11.95 -12.84 7.32
N GLY A 250 -11.01 -11.95 6.98
CA GLY A 250 -9.64 -11.95 7.51
C GLY A 250 -9.54 -11.40 8.92
N GLN A 251 -8.32 -11.07 9.36
CA GLN A 251 -8.05 -10.38 10.62
C GLN A 251 -7.04 -9.24 10.43
N LEU A 252 -6.96 -8.34 11.40
CA LEU A 252 -5.93 -7.30 11.42
C LEU A 252 -4.60 -7.91 11.84
N CYS A 253 -3.51 -7.53 11.17
CA CYS A 253 -2.20 -8.12 11.46
C CYS A 253 -1.50 -7.44 12.63
N LYS A 254 -1.85 -6.18 12.95
CA LYS A 254 -1.25 -5.42 14.07
C LYS A 254 -2.12 -5.58 15.33
N PRO A 255 -1.55 -5.93 16.51
CA PRO A 255 -2.32 -6.20 17.73
C PRO A 255 -3.20 -5.05 18.23
N ASN A 256 -2.75 -3.80 18.04
CA ASN A 256 -3.43 -2.60 18.51
C ASN A 256 -4.27 -1.91 17.42
N ASP A 257 -4.31 -2.46 16.20
CA ASP A 257 -5.17 -1.93 15.15
C ASP A 257 -6.64 -2.21 15.45
N GLN A 258 -7.49 -1.28 15.04
CA GLN A 258 -8.94 -1.42 15.16
C GLN A 258 -9.58 -1.42 13.77
N PRO A 259 -10.76 -2.05 13.59
CA PRO A 259 -11.44 -2.07 12.29
C PRO A 259 -11.64 -0.70 11.65
N PHE A 260 -11.84 0.36 12.46
CA PHE A 260 -11.92 1.72 11.95
C PHE A 260 -10.69 2.17 11.14
N ASN A 261 -9.49 1.65 11.43
CA ASN A 261 -8.28 1.98 10.68
C ASN A 261 -8.27 1.42 9.25
N GLN A 262 -9.21 0.54 8.91
CA GLN A 262 -9.40 -0.04 7.57
C GLN A 262 -10.52 0.65 6.78
N ILE A 263 -11.07 1.76 7.28
CA ILE A 263 -12.14 2.48 6.61
C ILE A 263 -11.57 3.43 5.57
N ILE A 264 -11.99 3.26 4.32
CA ILE A 264 -11.46 3.99 3.18
C ILE A 264 -12.15 5.35 3.02
N GLN A 265 -13.43 5.42 3.41
CA GLN A 265 -14.16 6.69 3.49
C GLN A 265 -13.58 7.60 4.58
N CYS A 266 -13.38 8.87 4.24
CA CYS A 266 -12.99 9.91 5.17
C CYS A 266 -14.12 10.91 5.39
N ILE A 267 -13.96 11.80 6.37
CA ILE A 267 -14.85 12.96 6.52
C ILE A 267 -14.74 13.81 5.24
N GLN A 268 -15.88 14.24 4.71
CA GLN A 268 -15.97 15.11 3.54
C GLN A 268 -15.81 16.59 3.91
N ASP A 269 -15.13 16.90 5.00
CA ASP A 269 -14.78 18.28 5.30
C ASP A 269 -13.64 18.67 4.35
N ASP A 270 -14.04 19.25 3.22
CA ASP A 270 -13.16 19.72 2.16
C ASP A 270 -12.59 21.12 2.49
N SER A 271 -12.83 21.66 3.70
CA SER A 271 -12.37 23.00 4.10
C SER A 271 -10.90 23.06 4.49
N SER A 272 -10.33 21.97 5.01
CA SER A 272 -8.90 21.80 5.26
C SER A 272 -8.29 20.80 4.28
N THR A 273 -7.12 21.14 3.76
CA THR A 273 -6.30 20.30 2.88
C THR A 273 -4.97 19.92 3.52
N ASP A 274 -4.80 20.15 4.83
CA ASP A 274 -3.51 19.95 5.51
C ASP A 274 -3.10 18.47 5.58
N ASP A 275 -4.09 17.58 5.60
CA ASP A 275 -3.94 16.12 5.61
C ASP A 275 -4.03 15.50 4.20
N VAL A 276 -4.11 16.32 3.16
CA VAL A 276 -4.25 15.86 1.77
C VAL A 276 -2.87 15.62 1.15
N ILE A 277 -2.66 14.40 0.64
CA ILE A 277 -1.48 13.99 -0.10
C ILE A 277 -1.50 14.66 -1.48
N SER A 278 -0.59 15.60 -1.69
CA SER A 278 -0.34 16.23 -3.00
C SER A 278 1.02 15.85 -3.60
N ASN A 279 1.91 15.28 -2.79
CA ASN A 279 3.29 14.97 -3.17
C ASN A 279 3.56 13.45 -3.22
N TRP A 280 2.55 12.63 -3.50
CA TRP A 280 2.71 11.18 -3.62
C TRP A 280 3.80 10.77 -4.62
N SER A 281 4.08 11.62 -5.62
CA SER A 281 5.14 11.41 -6.61
C SER A 281 6.57 11.47 -6.06
N ASN A 282 6.75 11.93 -4.81
CA ASN A 282 8.02 11.88 -4.09
C ASN A 282 8.41 10.45 -3.68
N VAL A 283 7.43 9.57 -3.51
CA VAL A 283 7.63 8.18 -3.06
C VAL A 283 7.14 7.15 -4.08
N ILE A 284 6.38 7.58 -5.09
CA ILE A 284 5.94 6.75 -6.22
C ILE A 284 6.33 7.45 -7.52
N HIS A 285 7.39 6.98 -8.15
CA HIS A 285 7.99 7.55 -9.34
C HIS A 285 7.43 6.96 -10.64
N LYS A 286 7.40 7.82 -11.67
CA LYS A 286 7.14 7.41 -13.05
C LYS A 286 8.37 6.72 -13.62
N LEU A 287 8.23 5.44 -13.95
CA LEU A 287 9.22 4.67 -14.69
C LEU A 287 8.82 4.52 -16.15
N PRO A 288 9.77 4.51 -17.09
CA PRO A 288 9.51 4.09 -18.46
C PRO A 288 8.90 2.69 -18.49
N SER A 289 7.88 2.49 -19.33
CA SER A 289 7.29 1.17 -19.54
C SER A 289 8.28 0.21 -20.22
N LEU A 290 8.00 -1.10 -20.19
CA LEU A 290 8.81 -2.09 -20.91
C LEU A 290 8.98 -1.74 -22.39
N LYS A 291 7.92 -1.30 -23.06
CA LYS A 291 7.98 -0.90 -24.47
C LYS A 291 8.86 0.32 -24.71
N GLU A 292 8.82 1.32 -23.83
CA GLU A 292 9.70 2.49 -23.98
C GLU A 292 11.16 2.08 -23.71
N LYS A 293 11.42 1.22 -22.71
CA LYS A 293 12.75 0.64 -22.46
C LYS A 293 13.26 -0.17 -23.67
N GLU A 294 12.41 -0.95 -24.33
CA GLU A 294 12.77 -1.70 -25.55
C GLU A 294 13.09 -0.78 -26.73
N LYS A 295 12.32 0.29 -26.90
CA LYS A 295 12.54 1.31 -27.92
C LYS A 295 13.84 2.07 -27.67
N GLU A 296 14.13 2.44 -26.43
CA GLU A 296 15.41 3.05 -26.03
C GLU A 296 16.59 2.12 -26.33
N LYS A 297 16.49 0.84 -25.97
CA LYS A 297 17.51 -0.18 -26.31
C LYS A 297 17.71 -0.33 -27.82
N THR A 298 16.63 -0.31 -28.60
CA THR A 298 16.70 -0.39 -30.06
C THR A 298 17.36 0.85 -30.66
N ASN A 299 17.02 2.04 -30.17
CA ASN A 299 17.63 3.29 -30.61
C ASN A 299 19.11 3.38 -30.22
N ALA A 300 19.48 2.94 -29.02
CA ALA A 300 20.87 2.88 -28.56
C ALA A 300 21.71 1.93 -29.43
N LYS A 301 21.18 0.73 -29.76
CA LYS A 301 21.85 -0.19 -30.69
C LYS A 301 22.05 0.44 -32.07
N ARG A 302 21.03 1.12 -32.61
CA ARG A 302 21.11 1.82 -33.91
C ARG A 302 22.15 2.93 -33.92
N LEU A 303 22.32 3.67 -32.83
CA LEU A 303 23.34 4.71 -32.69
C LEU A 303 24.75 4.11 -32.71
N VAL A 304 24.95 3.00 -31.98
CA VAL A 304 26.24 2.28 -31.97
C VAL A 304 26.58 1.69 -33.35
N GLU A 305 25.60 1.21 -34.11
CA GLU A 305 25.82 0.69 -35.47
C GLU A 305 26.17 1.80 -36.49
N VAL A 306 25.67 3.01 -36.30
CA VAL A 306 26.04 4.19 -37.10
C VAL A 306 27.45 4.65 -36.76
N ASP A 307 27.79 4.75 -35.47
CA ASP A 307 29.11 5.18 -35.01
C ASP A 307 30.21 4.18 -35.42
N ASN A 308 29.89 2.89 -35.49
CA ASN A 308 30.79 1.84 -35.98
C ASN A 308 30.82 1.73 -37.52
N GLY A 309 30.12 2.59 -38.25
CA GLY A 309 30.14 2.64 -39.73
C GLY A 309 29.42 1.49 -40.43
N VAL A 310 28.61 0.71 -39.70
CA VAL A 310 27.87 -0.46 -40.21
C VAL A 310 26.54 -0.05 -40.86
N ALA A 311 26.00 1.13 -40.51
CA ALA A 311 24.78 1.70 -41.09
C ALA A 311 24.94 3.21 -41.39
N GLU A 312 24.35 3.70 -42.49
CA GLU A 312 24.24 5.13 -42.80
C GLU A 312 22.83 5.64 -42.54
N VAL A 313 22.72 6.86 -41.99
CA VAL A 313 21.45 7.57 -41.77
C VAL A 313 21.13 8.37 -43.02
N ALA A 314 20.08 8.01 -43.75
CA ALA A 314 19.62 8.81 -44.88
C ALA A 314 18.99 10.13 -44.38
N GLY A 315 19.01 11.17 -45.23
CA GLY A 315 18.58 12.54 -44.90
C GLY A 315 17.11 12.71 -44.47
N ASP A 316 16.32 11.64 -44.48
CA ASP A 316 14.93 11.56 -44.01
C ASP A 316 14.79 10.82 -42.65
N GLY A 317 15.91 10.42 -42.02
CA GLY A 317 15.94 9.74 -40.72
C GLY A 317 15.76 8.21 -40.78
N LYS A 318 15.77 7.60 -41.97
CA LYS A 318 15.74 6.13 -42.13
C LYS A 318 17.12 5.57 -42.44
N GLN A 319 17.50 4.46 -41.79
CA GLN A 319 18.77 3.77 -42.06
C GLN A 319 18.66 2.85 -43.28
N GLN A 320 19.69 2.85 -44.13
CA GLN A 320 19.90 1.81 -45.15
C GLN A 320 21.10 0.94 -44.76
N LEU A 321 20.95 -0.38 -44.87
CA LEU A 321 22.05 -1.33 -44.66
C LEU A 321 23.08 -1.17 -45.78
N LYS A 322 24.36 -1.01 -45.43
CA LYS A 322 25.45 -1.02 -46.42
C LYS A 322 25.50 -2.39 -47.09
N ARG A 323 25.12 -2.47 -48.36
CA ARG A 323 25.46 -3.63 -49.19
C ARG A 323 26.95 -3.55 -49.51
N MET A 324 27.71 -4.52 -49.02
CA MET A 324 29.08 -4.78 -49.50
C MET A 324 29.07 -5.26 -50.94
#